data_AF-A0A4Q4RSA5-F1
#
_entry.id   AF-A0A4Q4RSA5-F1
#
_cell.length_a   1.000
_cell.length_b   1.000
_cell.length_c   1.000
_cell.angle_alpha   90.00
_cell.angle_beta   90.00
_cell.angle_gamma   90.00
#
_symmetry.space_group_name_H-M   'P 1'
#
loop_
_entity.id
_entity.type
_entity.pdbx_description
1 polymer ?
#
loop_
_entity_poly.entity_id
_entity_poly.type
_entity_poly.pdbx_seq_one_letter_code
_entity_poly.pdbx_strand_id
1 'polypeptide(L)'
;MSDNNANGEMDASELGNNQFKMRQFTKAIASYQKAAALNPDDYRPLLNISAVHYELDNYTKVIKDVRQALSLIPVANNGAISKAPLRASKEHIHLKQYNQAHELVERLGESTSKAEIERCVTLGQESEAAKAVGSGVRGLSHYKPAIAIAPGYFNIGNDEAMPLFDHLLISNTSASETINYFPGGIGDARQLFQTIRMIWAIESESINKGRVLDRWAEMKKCNYHFTVNDINGCALARHLLVLLLLEEIADAVGTTAPDQVKKPPVALVTLFFLYAGYAMSAPNYEYLQQTTSRALHVLAGDTTLPGFLFVYEYGRESIITALQQWQKATADAFPAHNLVSQVKATIQRWKEKGQKTEVAGMASGGCHEELQYWIVSGLFLPPDDEIPRTLRKLLKMLIRGQSAMNLKHYIEQNWKPNVTLADMTNLNEIKQDVFAVHNPFRLASMPYACTKIGKDPETPQNLYDYLAPFFIHTAQALRGLAGRLHVEMMTGDVTVALGRITKQDVKDRPKHFPQRYGRIHLSNIPDYVGGSLFTYIHVLPLLKDKPSAFALANNCRNEAAFPSVEVFNSKYTTVHAGTGTSDIATG
;
A
#
# COMPACT_ATOMS: atom_id res chain seq x y z
N MET A 1 -19.23 84.52 -4.66
CA MET A 1 -17.92 85.15 -4.87
C MET A 1 -16.98 84.07 -5.34
N SER A 2 -16.51 84.22 -6.58
CA SER A 2 -15.54 83.38 -7.25
C SER A 2 -14.14 83.69 -6.71
N ASP A 3 -13.39 82.68 -6.30
CA ASP A 3 -11.93 82.73 -6.32
C ASP A 3 -11.41 81.59 -7.20
N ASN A 4 -11.04 81.96 -8.41
CA ASN A 4 -10.09 81.23 -9.23
C ASN A 4 -8.76 81.16 -8.47
N ASN A 5 -8.27 79.95 -8.19
CA ASN A 5 -6.83 79.74 -8.08
C ASN A 5 -6.37 78.96 -9.30
N ALA A 6 -5.82 79.70 -10.24
CA ALA A 6 -5.04 79.19 -11.35
C ALA A 6 -3.70 78.68 -10.80
N ASN A 7 -3.57 77.36 -10.71
CA ASN A 7 -2.32 76.62 -10.85
C ASN A 7 -2.69 75.33 -11.58
N GLY A 8 -1.92 74.92 -12.59
CA GLY A 8 -2.13 73.66 -13.32
C GLY A 8 -1.83 72.41 -12.48
N GLU A 9 -2.24 72.39 -11.22
CA GLU A 9 -2.16 71.23 -10.34
C GLU A 9 -3.36 70.31 -10.62
N MET A 10 -3.05 69.09 -11.07
CA MET A 10 -4.02 68.03 -11.30
C MET A 10 -4.77 67.71 -9.99
N ASP A 11 -6.10 67.58 -10.08
CA ASP A 11 -6.94 67.16 -8.94
C ASP A 11 -6.39 65.86 -8.32
N ALA A 12 -6.37 65.76 -6.98
CA ALA A 12 -5.82 64.61 -6.26
C ALA A 12 -6.48 63.29 -6.69
N SER A 13 -7.77 63.31 -7.08
CA SER A 13 -8.47 62.15 -7.62
C SER A 13 -7.99 61.76 -9.02
N GLU A 14 -7.75 62.75 -9.88
CA GLU A 14 -7.25 62.55 -11.25
C GLU A 14 -5.80 62.06 -11.23
N LEU A 15 -4.97 62.62 -10.35
CA LEU A 15 -3.61 62.16 -10.10
C LEU A 15 -3.57 60.71 -9.61
N GLY A 16 -4.45 60.36 -8.66
CA GLY A 16 -4.61 58.99 -8.19
C GLY A 16 -4.99 58.02 -9.31
N ASN A 17 -5.93 58.40 -10.18
CA ASN A 17 -6.35 57.59 -11.33
C ASN A 17 -5.22 57.36 -12.34
N ASN A 18 -4.41 58.38 -12.61
CA ASN A 18 -3.26 58.25 -13.50
C ASN A 18 -2.17 57.35 -12.89
N GLN A 19 -1.89 57.49 -11.59
CA GLN A 19 -0.96 56.62 -10.88
C GLN A 19 -1.45 55.16 -10.82
N PHE A 20 -2.75 54.94 -10.63
CA PHE A 20 -3.37 53.61 -10.66
C PHE A 20 -3.21 52.95 -12.04
N LYS A 21 -3.49 53.68 -13.13
CA LYS A 21 -3.27 53.19 -14.51
C LYS A 21 -1.81 52.85 -14.79
N MET A 22 -0.88 53.58 -14.18
CA MET A 22 0.57 53.30 -14.23
C MET A 22 1.04 52.22 -13.25
N ARG A 23 0.13 51.54 -12.53
CA ARG A 23 0.42 50.55 -11.48
C ARG A 23 1.30 51.06 -10.33
N GLN A 24 1.32 52.37 -10.09
CA GLN A 24 2.04 53.00 -8.98
C GLN A 24 1.19 53.00 -7.70
N PHE A 25 0.86 51.81 -7.20
CA PHE A 25 -0.18 51.59 -6.19
C PHE A 25 0.03 52.38 -4.88
N THR A 26 1.24 52.44 -4.34
CA THR A 26 1.52 53.21 -3.12
C THR A 26 1.26 54.71 -3.29
N LYS A 27 1.63 55.26 -4.46
CA LYS A 27 1.39 56.68 -4.79
C LYS A 27 -0.10 56.93 -5.03
N ALA A 28 -0.77 56.02 -5.73
CA ALA A 28 -2.21 56.09 -5.97
C ALA A 28 -2.99 56.12 -4.65
N ILE A 29 -2.66 55.25 -3.69
CA ILE A 29 -3.26 55.26 -2.34
C ILE A 29 -3.06 56.62 -1.67
N ALA A 30 -1.84 57.17 -1.67
CA ALA A 30 -1.55 58.46 -1.05
C ALA A 30 -2.37 59.60 -1.69
N SER A 31 -2.48 59.62 -3.02
CA SER A 31 -3.28 60.62 -3.76
C SER A 31 -4.78 60.48 -3.45
N TYR A 32 -5.31 59.25 -3.41
CA TYR A 32 -6.71 59.01 -3.03
C TYR A 32 -6.99 59.32 -1.55
N GLN A 33 -6.05 59.08 -0.64
CA GLN A 33 -6.17 59.49 0.76
C GLN A 33 -6.22 61.00 0.90
N LYS A 34 -5.39 61.73 0.14
CA LYS A 34 -5.46 63.20 0.05
C LYS A 34 -6.82 63.65 -0.48
N ALA A 35 -7.34 63.00 -1.53
CA ALA A 35 -8.67 63.30 -2.05
C ALA A 35 -9.78 63.06 -1.02
N ALA A 36 -9.73 61.94 -0.26
CA ALA A 36 -10.67 61.64 0.81
C ALA A 36 -10.60 62.67 1.96
N ALA A 37 -9.41 63.19 2.27
CA ALA A 37 -9.25 64.22 3.30
C ALA A 37 -9.80 65.60 2.87
N LEU A 38 -9.73 65.92 1.57
CA LEU A 38 -10.24 67.17 1.01
C LEU A 38 -11.77 67.20 0.92
N ASN A 39 -12.40 66.03 0.71
CA ASN A 39 -13.85 65.89 0.72
C ASN A 39 -14.26 64.61 1.49
N PRO A 40 -14.42 64.70 2.82
CA PRO A 40 -14.70 63.54 3.67
C PRO A 40 -16.02 62.81 3.37
N ASP A 41 -16.99 63.50 2.76
CA ASP A 41 -18.30 62.93 2.41
C ASP A 41 -18.28 62.22 1.05
N ASP A 42 -17.18 62.30 0.30
CA ASP A 42 -17.02 61.61 -0.98
C ASP A 42 -16.54 60.16 -0.79
N TYR A 43 -17.40 59.21 -1.14
CA TYR A 43 -17.08 57.78 -1.08
C TYR A 43 -16.16 57.31 -2.22
N ARG A 44 -16.03 58.06 -3.32
CA ARG A 44 -15.32 57.60 -4.54
C ARG A 44 -13.82 57.34 -4.31
N PRO A 45 -13.06 58.19 -3.59
CA PRO A 45 -11.67 57.91 -3.25
C PRO A 45 -11.49 56.61 -2.47
N LEU A 46 -12.39 56.29 -1.54
CA LEU A 46 -12.35 55.03 -0.78
C LEU A 46 -12.60 53.81 -1.68
N LEU A 47 -13.52 53.92 -2.66
CA LEU A 47 -13.71 52.85 -3.65
C LEU A 47 -12.50 52.68 -4.57
N ASN A 48 -11.79 53.74 -4.88
CA ASN A 48 -10.55 53.65 -5.67
C ASN A 48 -9.40 53.05 -4.85
N ILE A 49 -9.28 53.37 -3.55
CA ILE A 49 -8.35 52.70 -2.64
C ILE A 49 -8.67 51.20 -2.55
N SER A 50 -9.95 50.83 -2.44
CA SER A 50 -10.36 49.42 -2.44
C SER A 50 -9.99 48.70 -3.74
N ALA A 51 -10.02 49.40 -4.89
CA ALA A 51 -9.56 48.83 -6.16
C ALA A 51 -8.04 48.61 -6.17
N VAL A 52 -7.27 49.53 -5.57
CA VAL A 52 -5.83 49.35 -5.40
C VAL A 52 -5.53 48.15 -4.48
N HIS A 53 -6.23 48.01 -3.36
CA HIS A 53 -6.05 46.85 -2.47
C HIS A 53 -6.48 45.53 -3.10
N TYR A 54 -7.45 45.55 -4.02
CA TYR A 54 -7.84 44.37 -4.80
C TYR A 54 -6.72 43.92 -5.74
N GLU A 55 -6.09 44.84 -6.47
CA GLU A 55 -4.92 44.54 -7.32
C GLU A 55 -3.68 44.06 -6.52
N LEU A 56 -3.69 44.24 -5.20
CA LEU A 56 -2.65 43.79 -4.27
C LEU A 56 -3.06 42.52 -3.49
N ASP A 57 -4.15 41.84 -3.89
CA ASP A 57 -4.71 40.65 -3.23
C ASP A 57 -4.98 40.83 -1.73
N ASN A 58 -5.21 42.07 -1.27
CA ASN A 58 -5.46 42.36 0.14
C ASN A 58 -6.96 42.44 0.43
N TYR A 59 -7.65 41.31 0.31
CA TYR A 59 -9.10 41.20 0.40
C TYR A 59 -9.69 41.76 1.71
N THR A 60 -8.97 41.62 2.83
CA THR A 60 -9.41 42.17 4.13
C THR A 60 -9.45 43.70 4.14
N LYS A 61 -8.48 44.37 3.50
CA LYS A 61 -8.49 45.83 3.35
C LYS A 61 -9.55 46.28 2.35
N VAL A 62 -9.75 45.55 1.25
CA VAL A 62 -10.83 45.82 0.29
C VAL A 62 -12.18 45.87 1.00
N ILE A 63 -12.50 44.87 1.84
CA ILE A 63 -13.74 44.81 2.62
C ILE A 63 -13.85 46.02 3.56
N LYS A 64 -12.76 46.40 4.24
CA LYS A 64 -12.74 47.56 5.15
C LYS A 64 -13.03 48.86 4.40
N ASP A 65 -12.35 49.10 3.30
CA ASP A 65 -12.48 50.33 2.51
C ASP A 65 -13.86 50.43 1.86
N VAL A 66 -14.38 49.30 1.34
CA VAL A 66 -15.74 49.23 0.80
C VAL A 66 -16.77 49.51 1.90
N ARG A 67 -16.60 48.95 3.11
CA ARG A 67 -17.51 49.22 4.23
C ARG A 67 -17.53 50.70 4.60
N GLN A 68 -16.36 51.34 4.66
CA GLN A 68 -16.24 52.77 4.93
C GLN A 68 -16.86 53.61 3.79
N ALA A 69 -16.64 53.23 2.54
CA ALA A 69 -17.26 53.89 1.39
C ALA A 69 -18.79 53.78 1.45
N LEU A 70 -19.33 52.59 1.74
CA LEU A 70 -20.77 52.34 1.83
C LEU A 70 -21.44 53.14 2.96
N SER A 71 -20.74 53.43 4.07
CA SER A 71 -21.29 54.28 5.15
C SER A 71 -21.46 55.75 4.76
N LEU A 72 -20.80 56.21 3.69
CA LEU A 72 -20.86 57.59 3.22
C LEU A 72 -21.87 57.80 2.07
N ILE A 73 -22.46 56.74 1.51
CA ILE A 73 -23.40 56.85 0.38
C ILE A 73 -24.80 57.29 0.88
N PRO A 74 -25.34 58.43 0.41
CA PRO A 74 -26.70 58.84 0.75
C PRO A 74 -27.76 57.90 0.16
N VAL A 75 -28.79 57.58 0.94
CA VAL A 75 -29.88 56.63 0.60
C VAL A 75 -30.60 56.96 -0.71
N ALA A 76 -30.56 58.20 -1.18
CA ALA A 76 -31.23 58.65 -2.42
C ALA A 76 -30.44 58.36 -3.71
N ASN A 77 -29.20 57.86 -3.65
CA ASN A 77 -28.29 57.79 -4.80
C ASN A 77 -28.00 56.34 -5.26
N ASN A 78 -29.05 55.59 -5.60
CA ASN A 78 -29.01 54.14 -5.90
C ASN A 78 -28.14 53.73 -7.12
N GLY A 79 -27.77 54.66 -8.01
CA GLY A 79 -27.02 54.34 -9.23
C GLY A 79 -25.53 54.04 -9.04
N ALA A 80 -24.91 54.55 -7.96
CA ALA A 80 -23.49 54.31 -7.65
C ALA A 80 -23.26 53.09 -6.74
N ILE A 81 -24.34 52.39 -6.37
CA ILE A 81 -24.38 51.35 -5.34
C ILE A 81 -24.05 49.95 -5.89
N SER A 82 -23.89 49.75 -7.20
CA SER A 82 -23.70 48.40 -7.74
C SER A 82 -22.27 47.85 -7.65
N LYS A 83 -21.23 48.69 -7.74
CA LYS A 83 -19.83 48.21 -7.84
C LYS A 83 -19.21 47.84 -6.49
N ALA A 84 -19.56 48.58 -5.43
CA ALA A 84 -18.95 48.42 -4.12
C ALA A 84 -19.40 47.12 -3.42
N PRO A 85 -20.71 46.84 -3.27
CA PRO A 85 -21.16 45.57 -2.70
C PRO A 85 -20.77 44.39 -3.59
N LEU A 86 -20.75 44.56 -4.93
CA LEU A 86 -20.26 43.51 -5.85
C LEU A 86 -18.80 43.14 -5.57
N ARG A 87 -17.91 44.12 -5.40
CA ARG A 87 -16.50 43.88 -5.06
C ARG A 87 -16.36 43.22 -3.68
N ALA A 88 -17.00 43.76 -2.65
CA ALA A 88 -16.95 43.15 -1.32
C ALA A 88 -17.52 41.72 -1.28
N SER A 89 -18.57 41.43 -2.06
CA SER A 89 -19.14 40.08 -2.15
C SER A 89 -18.14 39.09 -2.75
N LYS A 90 -17.40 39.48 -3.79
CA LYS A 90 -16.31 38.66 -4.36
C LYS A 90 -15.20 38.41 -3.34
N GLU A 91 -14.82 39.42 -2.57
CA GLU A 91 -13.79 39.27 -1.53
C GLU A 91 -14.23 38.36 -0.39
N HIS A 92 -15.49 38.47 0.04
CA HIS A 92 -16.06 37.55 1.03
C HIS A 92 -16.07 36.11 0.50
N ILE A 93 -16.33 35.88 -0.80
CA ILE A 93 -16.20 34.54 -1.40
C ILE A 93 -14.76 34.03 -1.33
N HIS A 94 -13.75 34.85 -1.67
CA HIS A 94 -12.33 34.46 -1.59
C HIS A 94 -11.92 34.09 -0.16
N LEU A 95 -12.47 34.78 0.84
CA LEU A 95 -12.25 34.50 2.26
C LEU A 95 -13.15 33.38 2.83
N LYS A 96 -13.96 32.71 1.98
CA LYS A 96 -14.94 31.67 2.38
C LYS A 96 -16.00 32.16 3.38
N GLN A 97 -16.28 33.45 3.36
CA GLN A 97 -17.26 34.14 4.20
C GLN A 97 -18.62 34.24 3.49
N TYR A 98 -19.19 33.09 3.13
CA TYR A 98 -20.33 33.03 2.21
C TYR A 98 -21.60 33.73 2.73
N ASN A 99 -21.86 33.71 4.04
CA ASN A 99 -23.02 34.40 4.62
C ASN A 99 -22.91 35.92 4.47
N GLN A 100 -21.72 36.47 4.65
CA GLN A 100 -21.47 37.92 4.50
C GLN A 100 -21.52 38.33 3.02
N ALA A 101 -21.09 37.45 2.12
CA ALA A 101 -21.30 37.65 0.69
C ALA A 101 -22.80 37.65 0.33
N HIS A 102 -23.59 36.72 0.86
CA HIS A 102 -25.04 36.64 0.61
C HIS A 102 -25.76 37.95 0.97
N GLU A 103 -25.55 38.47 2.18
CA GLU A 103 -26.18 39.71 2.66
C GLU A 103 -25.87 40.93 1.76
N LEU A 104 -24.67 40.99 1.19
CA LEU A 104 -24.26 42.08 0.30
C LEU A 104 -24.85 41.94 -1.11
N VAL A 105 -25.08 40.71 -1.56
CA VAL A 105 -25.63 40.39 -2.88
C VAL A 105 -27.12 40.64 -2.94
N GLU A 106 -27.86 40.40 -1.85
CA GLU A 106 -29.29 40.75 -1.76
C GLU A 106 -29.55 42.26 -1.96
N ARG A 107 -28.55 43.09 -1.65
CA ARG A 107 -28.61 44.54 -1.82
C ARG A 107 -28.32 45.00 -3.26
N LEU A 108 -27.96 44.08 -4.16
CA LEU A 108 -27.68 44.37 -5.57
C LEU A 108 -28.96 44.24 -6.42
N GLY A 109 -29.12 45.13 -7.39
CA GLY A 109 -30.10 44.97 -8.45
C GLY A 109 -29.77 43.81 -9.39
N GLU A 110 -30.78 43.32 -10.10
CA GLU A 110 -30.63 42.20 -11.04
C GLU A 110 -29.57 42.47 -12.11
N SER A 111 -28.60 41.56 -12.23
CA SER A 111 -27.51 41.63 -13.20
C SER A 111 -26.85 40.26 -13.36
N THR A 112 -26.15 40.04 -14.49
CA THR A 112 -25.35 38.83 -14.71
C THR A 112 -24.31 38.62 -13.61
N SER A 113 -23.69 39.71 -13.13
CA SER A 113 -22.70 39.67 -12.06
C SER A 113 -23.32 39.27 -10.71
N LYS A 114 -24.57 39.67 -10.43
CA LYS A 114 -25.31 39.23 -9.24
C LYS A 114 -25.55 37.73 -9.31
N ALA A 115 -26.13 37.25 -10.41
CA ALA A 115 -26.42 35.82 -10.60
C ALA A 115 -25.15 34.94 -10.51
N GLU A 116 -24.01 35.41 -11.01
CA GLU A 116 -22.73 34.72 -10.88
C GLU A 116 -22.28 34.61 -9.41
N ILE A 117 -22.37 35.70 -8.65
CA ILE A 117 -21.98 35.71 -7.24
C ILE A 117 -22.96 34.87 -6.40
N GLU A 118 -24.27 34.95 -6.63
CA GLU A 118 -25.28 34.10 -5.96
C GLU A 118 -25.00 32.61 -6.18
N ARG A 119 -24.64 32.24 -7.41
CA ARG A 119 -24.21 30.87 -7.73
C ARG A 119 -22.95 30.50 -6.96
N CYS A 120 -21.94 31.37 -6.91
CA CYS A 120 -20.71 31.11 -6.16
C CYS A 120 -20.94 30.99 -4.64
N VAL A 121 -21.83 31.82 -4.08
CA VAL A 121 -22.24 31.74 -2.66
C VAL A 121 -22.94 30.42 -2.39
N THR A 122 -23.91 30.04 -3.24
CA THR A 122 -24.66 28.78 -3.12
C THR A 122 -23.72 27.58 -3.16
N LEU A 123 -22.86 27.49 -4.18
CA LEU A 123 -21.88 26.41 -4.31
C LEU A 123 -20.88 26.39 -3.14
N GLY A 124 -20.50 27.55 -2.63
CA GLY A 124 -19.62 27.68 -1.46
C GLY A 124 -20.27 27.16 -0.17
N GLN A 125 -21.53 27.55 0.07
CA GLN A 125 -22.32 27.07 1.22
C GLN A 125 -22.59 25.57 1.13
N GLU A 126 -22.97 25.07 -0.05
CA GLU A 126 -23.12 23.63 -0.31
C GLU A 126 -21.81 22.88 -0.06
N SER A 127 -20.67 23.43 -0.49
CA SER A 127 -19.35 22.85 -0.24
C SER A 127 -18.99 22.81 1.25
N GLU A 128 -19.22 23.89 2.02
CA GLU A 128 -18.99 23.88 3.47
C GLU A 128 -19.96 22.95 4.20
N ALA A 129 -21.23 22.89 3.79
CA ALA A 129 -22.19 21.94 4.34
C ALA A 129 -21.80 20.49 4.02
N ALA A 130 -21.30 20.22 2.82
CA ALA A 130 -20.83 18.91 2.38
C ALA A 130 -19.54 18.46 3.08
N LYS A 131 -18.77 19.36 3.71
CA LYS A 131 -17.66 18.98 4.60
C LYS A 131 -18.14 18.42 5.94
N ALA A 132 -19.35 18.77 6.39
CA ALA A 132 -19.88 18.37 7.70
C ALA A 132 -20.47 16.95 7.70
N VAL A 133 -20.80 16.41 6.52
CA VAL A 133 -21.31 15.05 6.34
C VAL A 133 -20.30 14.28 5.49
N GLY A 134 -20.20 12.96 5.63
CA GLY A 134 -19.26 12.08 4.90
C GLY A 134 -19.38 12.06 3.36
N SER A 135 -19.90 13.11 2.74
CA SER A 135 -20.06 13.40 1.30
C SER A 135 -18.84 14.10 0.67
N GLY A 136 -17.64 13.95 1.23
CA GLY A 136 -16.41 14.37 0.55
C GLY A 136 -16.11 13.47 -0.67
N VAL A 137 -14.87 13.51 -1.18
CA VAL A 137 -14.40 12.63 -2.28
C VAL A 137 -14.77 11.15 -2.06
N ARG A 138 -14.91 10.71 -0.81
CA ARG A 138 -15.32 9.34 -0.41
C ARG A 138 -16.75 8.95 -0.82
N GLY A 139 -17.67 9.91 -0.93
CA GLY A 139 -19.05 9.69 -1.36
C GLY A 139 -19.22 9.67 -2.88
N LEU A 140 -18.20 10.04 -3.64
CA LEU A 140 -18.22 10.01 -5.10
C LEU A 140 -18.07 8.57 -5.60
N SER A 141 -18.74 8.25 -6.70
CA SER A 141 -18.49 6.99 -7.42
C SER A 141 -17.04 6.95 -7.90
N HIS A 142 -16.24 6.05 -7.34
CA HIS A 142 -14.87 5.82 -7.81
C HIS A 142 -14.90 4.82 -8.96
N TYR A 143 -14.94 5.34 -10.18
CA TYR A 143 -14.76 4.50 -11.37
C TYR A 143 -13.30 4.07 -11.46
N LYS A 144 -13.05 2.78 -11.27
CA LYS A 144 -11.77 2.15 -11.56
C LYS A 144 -11.93 1.33 -12.85
N PRO A 145 -11.36 1.75 -13.98
CA PRO A 145 -11.37 0.91 -15.18
C PRO A 145 -10.62 -0.39 -14.86
N ALA A 146 -11.20 -1.52 -15.23
CA ALA A 146 -10.47 -2.79 -15.24
C ALA A 146 -9.47 -2.74 -16.41
N ILE A 147 -8.24 -2.29 -16.12
CA ILE A 147 -7.18 -2.16 -17.14
C ILE A 147 -6.72 -3.54 -17.64
N ALA A 148 -6.88 -4.58 -16.81
CA ALA A 148 -6.63 -5.97 -17.15
C ALA A 148 -7.88 -6.82 -16.87
N ILE A 149 -8.15 -7.78 -17.74
CA ILE A 149 -9.26 -8.74 -17.61
C ILE A 149 -8.86 -9.86 -16.63
N ALA A 150 -7.59 -10.22 -16.60
CA ALA A 150 -7.00 -11.19 -15.67
C ALA A 150 -6.15 -10.51 -14.57
N PRO A 151 -6.34 -10.88 -13.29
CA PRO A 151 -5.46 -10.45 -12.21
C PRO A 151 -4.09 -11.13 -12.29
N GLY A 152 -3.01 -10.36 -12.18
CA GLY A 152 -1.65 -10.91 -12.14
C GLY A 152 -1.44 -11.80 -10.91
N TYR A 153 -0.77 -12.93 -11.10
CA TYR A 153 -0.38 -13.82 -10.01
C TYR A 153 1.10 -13.61 -9.65
N PHE A 154 1.34 -12.99 -8.49
CA PHE A 154 2.69 -12.77 -7.95
C PHE A 154 2.96 -13.77 -6.82
N ASN A 155 3.62 -14.88 -7.16
CA ASN A 155 3.88 -16.01 -6.29
C ASN A 155 5.11 -15.84 -5.36
N ILE A 156 5.97 -14.87 -5.65
CA ILE A 156 7.14 -14.48 -4.86
C ILE A 156 7.09 -12.97 -4.67
N GLY A 157 7.07 -12.52 -3.42
CA GLY A 157 7.05 -11.09 -3.10
C GLY A 157 8.37 -10.39 -3.46
N ASN A 158 8.29 -9.10 -3.79
CA ASN A 158 9.47 -8.24 -3.95
C ASN A 158 9.75 -7.37 -2.72
N ASP A 159 8.87 -7.41 -1.72
CA ASP A 159 8.96 -6.59 -0.51
C ASP A 159 10.04 -7.11 0.44
N GLU A 160 10.69 -6.22 1.17
CA GLU A 160 11.46 -6.66 2.35
C GLU A 160 10.50 -7.22 3.40
N ALA A 161 10.82 -8.41 3.92
CA ALA A 161 10.00 -9.05 4.93
C ALA A 161 10.19 -8.31 6.28
N MET A 162 9.11 -7.74 6.79
CA MET A 162 9.09 -6.87 7.97
C MET A 162 7.89 -7.25 8.85
N PRO A 163 8.11 -7.49 10.16
CA PRO A 163 6.99 -7.72 11.07
C PRO A 163 6.21 -6.41 11.30
N LEU A 164 4.89 -6.53 11.29
CA LEU A 164 3.98 -5.43 11.64
C LEU A 164 3.76 -5.33 13.15
N PHE A 165 4.59 -6.00 13.96
CA PHE A 165 4.54 -6.02 15.41
C PHE A 165 5.82 -5.40 15.98
N ASP A 166 5.68 -4.24 16.61
CA ASP A 166 6.78 -3.35 17.01
C ASP A 166 6.55 -2.76 18.42
N HIS A 167 7.57 -2.08 18.96
CA HIS A 167 7.49 -1.46 20.29
C HIS A 167 6.43 -0.35 20.38
N LEU A 168 6.16 0.37 19.30
CA LEU A 168 5.13 1.42 19.27
C LEU A 168 3.74 0.80 19.44
N LEU A 169 3.48 -0.35 18.79
CA LEU A 169 2.27 -1.13 18.95
C LEU A 169 2.11 -1.64 20.37
N ILE A 170 3.13 -2.29 20.92
CA ILE A 170 3.14 -2.82 22.30
C ILE A 170 2.89 -1.70 23.31
N SER A 171 3.50 -0.54 23.11
CA SER A 171 3.36 0.61 24.02
C SER A 171 1.97 1.28 23.98
N ASN A 172 1.14 0.94 23.00
CA ASN A 172 -0.20 1.51 22.80
C ASN A 172 -1.31 0.44 22.76
N THR A 173 -0.99 -0.79 23.17
CA THR A 173 -1.94 -1.90 23.24
C THR A 173 -2.32 -2.16 24.70
N SER A 174 -3.60 -2.31 24.97
CA SER A 174 -4.10 -2.67 26.30
C SER A 174 -4.16 -4.18 26.46
N ALA A 175 -4.05 -4.66 27.70
CA ALA A 175 -4.19 -6.10 27.99
C ALA A 175 -5.52 -6.66 27.46
N SER A 176 -5.47 -7.83 26.84
CA SER A 176 -6.64 -8.52 26.24
C SER A 176 -7.26 -7.84 25.02
N GLU A 177 -6.62 -6.81 24.46
CA GLU A 177 -7.05 -6.22 23.19
C GLU A 177 -6.83 -7.18 22.01
N THR A 178 -7.70 -7.12 21.00
CA THR A 178 -7.45 -7.72 19.70
C THR A 178 -6.69 -6.75 18.79
N ILE A 179 -5.47 -7.14 18.42
CA ILE A 179 -4.63 -6.41 17.47
C ILE A 179 -4.99 -6.86 16.05
N ASN A 180 -5.35 -5.90 15.21
CA ASN A 180 -5.93 -6.17 13.90
C ASN A 180 -4.98 -5.74 12.79
N TYR A 181 -4.72 -6.63 11.83
CA TYR A 181 -3.82 -6.46 10.70
C TYR A 181 -4.57 -6.62 9.37
N PHE A 182 -4.24 -5.80 8.38
CA PHE A 182 -4.70 -5.97 7.00
C PHE A 182 -3.49 -5.98 6.07
N PRO A 183 -2.91 -7.14 5.75
CA PRO A 183 -1.95 -7.27 4.66
C PRO A 183 -2.70 -7.52 3.33
N GLY A 184 -2.76 -6.48 2.49
CA GLY A 184 -3.29 -6.53 1.13
C GLY A 184 -2.19 -6.75 0.09
N GLY A 185 -2.51 -7.51 -0.97
CA GLY A 185 -1.52 -7.98 -1.93
C GLY A 185 -0.57 -8.95 -1.24
N ILE A 186 -1.13 -9.89 -0.49
CA ILE A 186 -0.38 -10.71 0.47
C ILE A 186 0.72 -11.54 -0.23
N GLY A 187 0.58 -11.86 -1.52
CA GLY A 187 1.65 -12.46 -2.32
C GLY A 187 2.09 -13.83 -1.83
N ASP A 188 3.26 -13.91 -1.20
CA ASP A 188 3.80 -15.14 -0.57
C ASP A 188 3.65 -15.18 0.96
N ALA A 189 2.93 -14.21 1.54
CA ALA A 189 2.64 -14.08 2.96
C ALA A 189 3.86 -13.85 3.86
N ARG A 190 5.00 -13.40 3.33
CA ARG A 190 6.19 -13.07 4.15
C ARG A 190 5.90 -12.12 5.30
N GLN A 191 5.03 -11.12 5.11
CA GLN A 191 4.67 -10.17 6.19
C GLN A 191 3.81 -10.82 7.28
N LEU A 192 2.89 -11.71 6.89
CA LEU A 192 2.08 -12.48 7.85
C LEU A 192 2.99 -13.35 8.71
N PHE A 193 3.85 -14.15 8.08
CA PHE A 193 4.73 -15.07 8.78
C PHE A 193 5.75 -14.34 9.66
N GLN A 194 6.38 -13.26 9.17
CA GLN A 194 7.28 -12.47 10.00
C GLN A 194 6.57 -11.85 11.21
N THR A 195 5.35 -11.35 11.03
CA THR A 195 4.57 -10.77 12.13
C THR A 195 4.23 -11.82 13.19
N ILE A 196 3.75 -13.00 12.76
CA ILE A 196 3.43 -14.12 13.65
C ILE A 196 4.68 -14.59 14.42
N ARG A 197 5.81 -14.75 13.73
CA ARG A 197 7.09 -15.09 14.36
C ARG A 197 7.50 -14.04 15.40
N MET A 198 7.38 -12.76 15.09
CA MET A 198 7.80 -11.69 16.00
C MET A 198 6.92 -11.65 17.25
N ILE A 199 5.61 -11.79 17.11
CA ILE A 199 4.68 -11.91 18.24
C ILE A 199 5.14 -13.05 19.16
N TRP A 200 5.32 -14.24 18.60
CA TRP A 200 5.74 -15.41 19.37
C TRP A 200 7.10 -15.22 20.05
N ALA A 201 8.09 -14.70 19.33
CA ALA A 201 9.44 -14.53 19.87
C ALA A 201 9.51 -13.56 21.05
N ILE A 202 8.64 -12.54 21.06
CA ILE A 202 8.49 -11.61 22.18
C ILE A 202 7.78 -12.30 23.36
N GLU A 203 6.73 -13.09 23.10
CA GLU A 203 6.00 -13.78 24.16
C GLU A 203 6.76 -14.97 24.78
N SER A 204 7.58 -15.69 24.00
CA SER A 204 8.17 -16.98 24.38
C SER A 204 9.56 -16.90 25.03
N GLU A 205 10.05 -15.70 25.38
CA GLU A 205 11.31 -15.47 26.10
C GLU A 205 12.61 -15.90 25.37
N SER A 206 12.89 -15.38 24.17
CA SER A 206 14.22 -15.61 23.54
C SER A 206 14.97 -14.37 23.05
N ILE A 207 14.37 -13.18 22.96
CA ILE A 207 15.08 -12.01 22.38
C ILE A 207 15.58 -10.98 23.40
N ASN A 208 15.04 -10.86 24.61
CA ASN A 208 15.54 -9.84 25.55
C ASN A 208 15.36 -10.24 27.02
N LYS A 209 16.41 -10.82 27.62
CA LYS A 209 16.53 -10.95 29.09
C LYS A 209 16.90 -9.64 29.79
N GLY A 210 16.79 -8.50 29.11
CA GLY A 210 17.19 -7.20 29.65
C GLY A 210 16.32 -6.05 29.15
N ARG A 211 15.51 -5.53 30.09
CA ARG A 211 14.66 -4.31 30.05
C ARG A 211 13.25 -4.46 29.44
N VAL A 212 12.29 -4.10 30.31
CA VAL A 212 10.82 -3.99 30.13
C VAL A 212 10.03 -5.29 30.28
N LEU A 213 9.93 -5.78 31.53
CA LEU A 213 9.28 -7.05 31.90
C LEU A 213 7.74 -6.97 31.97
N ASP A 214 7.14 -5.80 32.20
CA ASP A 214 5.72 -5.77 32.60
C ASP A 214 4.72 -5.79 31.43
N ARG A 215 5.04 -5.15 30.30
CA ARG A 215 4.11 -5.08 29.14
C ARG A 215 4.06 -6.36 28.30
N TRP A 216 5.07 -7.23 28.36
CA TRP A 216 5.06 -8.48 27.57
C TRP A 216 4.15 -9.55 28.15
N ALA A 217 4.00 -9.59 29.48
CA ALA A 217 3.00 -10.43 30.13
C ALA A 217 1.56 -10.03 29.71
N GLU A 218 1.33 -8.76 29.39
CA GLU A 218 0.04 -8.30 28.85
C GLU A 218 -0.18 -8.76 27.40
N MET A 219 0.88 -8.86 26.59
CA MET A 219 0.77 -9.33 25.20
C MET A 219 0.28 -10.78 25.13
N LYS A 220 0.70 -11.65 26.06
CA LYS A 220 0.19 -13.03 26.17
C LYS A 220 -1.33 -13.13 26.35
N LYS A 221 -1.99 -12.04 26.78
CA LYS A 221 -3.46 -11.97 26.93
C LYS A 221 -4.15 -11.43 25.68
N CYS A 222 -3.41 -10.81 24.76
CA CYS A 222 -3.95 -10.21 23.54
C CYS A 222 -4.33 -11.28 22.51
N ASN A 223 -5.28 -10.90 21.65
CA ASN A 223 -5.66 -11.67 20.47
C ASN A 223 -5.11 -10.99 19.21
N TYR A 224 -4.93 -11.74 18.14
CA TYR A 224 -4.34 -11.27 16.89
C TYR A 224 -5.24 -11.68 15.74
N HIS A 225 -5.70 -10.69 14.96
CA HIS A 225 -6.61 -10.93 13.84
C HIS A 225 -6.03 -10.38 12.55
N PHE A 226 -5.83 -11.25 11.57
CA PHE A 226 -5.33 -10.90 10.24
C PHE A 226 -6.44 -11.02 9.20
N THR A 227 -6.74 -9.93 8.50
CA THR A 227 -7.53 -9.96 7.27
C THR A 227 -6.58 -9.98 6.09
N VAL A 228 -6.23 -11.16 5.59
CA VAL A 228 -5.31 -11.29 4.45
C VAL A 228 -6.09 -11.14 3.15
N ASN A 229 -5.61 -10.29 2.25
CA ASN A 229 -6.29 -10.02 0.99
C ASN A 229 -5.33 -10.16 -0.20
N ASP A 230 -5.80 -10.88 -1.22
CA ASP A 230 -5.16 -10.90 -2.54
C ASP A 230 -6.23 -10.87 -3.62
N ILE A 231 -5.91 -10.24 -4.76
CA ILE A 231 -6.80 -10.21 -5.90
C ILE A 231 -6.85 -11.57 -6.60
N ASN A 232 -5.79 -12.37 -6.52
CA ASN A 232 -5.68 -13.65 -7.19
C ASN A 232 -5.90 -14.82 -6.21
N GLY A 233 -6.84 -15.72 -6.54
CA GLY A 233 -7.16 -16.90 -5.74
C GLY A 233 -6.00 -17.89 -5.61
N CYS A 234 -5.08 -17.95 -6.57
CA CYS A 234 -3.88 -18.78 -6.51
C CYS A 234 -2.97 -18.38 -5.33
N ALA A 235 -2.81 -17.09 -5.03
CA ALA A 235 -2.01 -16.64 -3.89
C ALA A 235 -2.58 -17.17 -2.56
N LEU A 236 -3.90 -17.06 -2.40
CA LEU A 236 -4.58 -17.56 -1.21
C LEU A 236 -4.62 -19.10 -1.14
N ALA A 237 -4.76 -19.79 -2.27
CA ALA A 237 -4.63 -21.25 -2.33
C ALA A 237 -3.25 -21.72 -1.89
N ARG A 238 -2.20 -21.05 -2.37
CA ARG A 238 -0.81 -21.32 -1.95
C ARG A 238 -0.62 -21.08 -0.45
N HIS A 239 -1.20 -20.02 0.11
CA HIS A 239 -1.16 -19.76 1.55
C HIS A 239 -1.87 -20.83 2.38
N LEU A 240 -3.03 -21.32 1.91
CA LEU A 240 -3.73 -22.42 2.57
C LEU A 240 -2.83 -23.66 2.66
N LEU A 241 -2.16 -24.04 1.56
CA LEU A 241 -1.21 -25.16 1.55
C LEU A 241 -0.05 -24.95 2.53
N VAL A 242 0.52 -23.74 2.55
CA VAL A 242 1.61 -23.39 3.49
C VAL A 242 1.14 -23.51 4.94
N LEU A 243 -0.04 -23.01 5.29
CA LEU A 243 -0.59 -23.07 6.64
C LEU A 243 -0.86 -24.51 7.10
N LEU A 244 -1.37 -25.37 6.21
CA LEU A 244 -1.59 -26.80 6.49
C LEU A 244 -0.25 -27.54 6.70
N LEU A 245 0.76 -27.26 5.87
CA LEU A 245 2.10 -27.83 6.06
C LEU A 245 2.76 -27.35 7.35
N LEU A 246 2.58 -26.07 7.72
CA LEU A 246 3.12 -25.53 8.97
C LEU A 246 2.49 -26.17 10.22
N GLU A 247 1.20 -26.54 10.17
CA GLU A 247 0.55 -27.30 11.23
C GLU A 247 1.20 -28.68 11.42
N GLU A 248 1.42 -29.41 10.32
CA GLU A 248 2.07 -30.72 10.33
C GLU A 248 3.55 -30.64 10.76
N ILE A 249 4.25 -29.57 10.36
CA ILE A 249 5.62 -29.29 10.83
C ILE A 249 5.59 -29.06 12.33
N ALA A 250 4.65 -28.27 12.84
CA ALA A 250 4.52 -28.03 14.27
C ALA A 250 4.33 -29.37 15.00
N ASP A 251 3.48 -30.27 14.49
CA ASP A 251 3.22 -31.60 15.09
C ASP A 251 4.49 -32.43 15.15
N ALA A 252 5.25 -32.46 14.06
CA ALA A 252 6.47 -33.24 13.96
C ALA A 252 7.62 -32.71 14.82
N VAL A 253 7.81 -31.39 14.91
CA VAL A 253 8.97 -30.80 15.61
C VAL A 253 8.70 -30.45 17.07
N GLY A 254 7.43 -30.25 17.44
CA GLY A 254 7.03 -29.82 18.78
C GLY A 254 7.78 -28.55 19.21
N THR A 255 8.41 -28.60 20.38
CA THR A 255 9.22 -27.50 20.93
C THR A 255 10.72 -27.63 20.64
N THR A 256 11.12 -28.57 19.77
CA THR A 256 12.53 -28.77 19.41
C THR A 256 13.08 -27.49 18.78
N ALA A 257 14.24 -27.03 19.25
CA ALA A 257 14.88 -25.85 18.68
C ALA A 257 15.22 -26.10 17.19
N PRO A 258 15.11 -25.11 16.31
CA PRO A 258 15.31 -25.33 14.87
C PRO A 258 16.65 -25.96 14.49
N ASP A 259 17.73 -25.58 15.16
CA ASP A 259 19.09 -26.09 15.00
C ASP A 259 19.27 -27.54 15.49
N GLN A 260 18.31 -28.04 16.28
CA GLN A 260 18.35 -29.38 16.87
C GLN A 260 17.51 -30.41 16.08
N VAL A 261 16.79 -29.98 15.04
CA VAL A 261 16.00 -30.87 14.18
C VAL A 261 16.91 -31.68 13.26
N LYS A 262 17.34 -32.86 13.73
CA LYS A 262 18.30 -33.73 13.01
C LYS A 262 17.74 -34.35 11.73
N LYS A 263 16.47 -34.77 11.75
CA LYS A 263 15.80 -35.35 10.59
C LYS A 263 14.59 -34.48 10.25
N PRO A 264 14.62 -33.73 9.14
CA PRO A 264 13.51 -32.85 8.82
C PRO A 264 12.26 -33.68 8.45
N PRO A 265 11.07 -33.26 8.89
CA PRO A 265 9.83 -33.88 8.44
C PRO A 265 9.61 -33.60 6.94
N VAL A 266 8.98 -34.53 6.24
CA VAL A 266 8.69 -34.40 4.79
C VAL A 266 7.92 -33.12 4.49
N ALA A 267 7.01 -32.70 5.38
CA ALA A 267 6.29 -31.44 5.27
C ALA A 267 7.21 -30.20 5.21
N LEU A 268 8.33 -30.20 5.95
CA LEU A 268 9.30 -29.09 5.94
C LEU A 268 10.07 -29.02 4.63
N VAL A 269 10.50 -30.17 4.11
CA VAL A 269 11.20 -30.24 2.81
C VAL A 269 10.23 -29.89 1.67
N THR A 270 8.98 -30.36 1.73
CA THR A 270 7.92 -30.01 0.78
C THR A 270 7.63 -28.50 0.82
N LEU A 271 7.54 -27.90 2.00
CA LEU A 271 7.33 -26.46 2.16
C LEU A 271 8.51 -25.65 1.60
N PHE A 272 9.75 -26.09 1.81
CA PHE A 272 10.92 -25.47 1.19
C PHE A 272 10.80 -25.44 -0.34
N PHE A 273 10.47 -26.57 -0.96
CA PHE A 273 10.28 -26.62 -2.42
C PHE A 273 9.08 -25.81 -2.89
N LEU A 274 7.95 -25.86 -2.17
CA LEU A 274 6.78 -25.04 -2.47
C LEU A 274 7.20 -23.56 -2.51
N TYR A 275 7.93 -23.09 -1.49
CA TYR A 275 8.25 -21.68 -1.32
C TYR A 275 9.35 -21.18 -2.26
N ALA A 276 10.44 -21.94 -2.44
CA ALA A 276 11.64 -21.50 -3.16
C ALA A 276 11.91 -22.23 -4.49
N GLY A 277 11.38 -23.43 -4.67
CA GLY A 277 11.71 -24.33 -5.78
C GLY A 277 10.80 -24.18 -7.00
N TYR A 278 11.39 -24.22 -8.21
CA TYR A 278 10.62 -24.36 -9.46
C TYR A 278 10.19 -25.81 -9.73
N ALA A 279 10.96 -26.77 -9.23
CA ALA A 279 10.65 -28.19 -9.28
C ALA A 279 10.95 -28.81 -7.91
N MET A 280 10.36 -29.97 -7.66
CA MET A 280 10.56 -30.75 -6.44
C MET A 280 10.72 -32.23 -6.77
N SER A 281 11.31 -33.00 -5.86
CA SER A 281 11.41 -34.45 -6.04
C SER A 281 10.02 -35.09 -6.07
N ALA A 282 9.88 -36.22 -6.77
CA ALA A 282 8.61 -36.92 -6.89
C ALA A 282 7.93 -37.23 -5.52
N PRO A 283 8.65 -37.65 -4.46
CA PRO A 283 8.04 -37.86 -3.14
C PRO A 283 7.48 -36.58 -2.52
N ASN A 284 8.19 -35.45 -2.62
CA ASN A 284 7.69 -34.17 -2.11
C ASN A 284 6.49 -33.66 -2.93
N TYR A 285 6.46 -33.95 -4.23
CA TYR A 285 5.30 -33.65 -5.06
C TYR A 285 4.09 -34.49 -4.65
N GLU A 286 4.24 -35.79 -4.43
CA GLU A 286 3.15 -36.65 -3.94
C GLU A 286 2.62 -36.15 -2.58
N TYR A 287 3.51 -35.72 -1.69
CA TYR A 287 3.13 -35.10 -0.41
C TYR A 287 2.35 -33.79 -0.60
N LEU A 288 2.80 -32.92 -1.53
CA LEU A 288 2.07 -31.71 -1.91
C LEU A 288 0.68 -32.03 -2.48
N GLN A 289 0.54 -33.10 -3.25
CA GLN A 289 -0.74 -33.55 -3.80
C GLN A 289 -1.70 -34.06 -2.71
N GLN A 290 -1.17 -34.74 -1.70
CA GLN A 290 -1.93 -35.12 -0.50
C GLN A 290 -2.40 -33.88 0.27
N THR A 291 -1.52 -32.90 0.46
CA THR A 291 -1.86 -31.62 1.11
C THR A 291 -2.92 -30.85 0.32
N THR A 292 -2.82 -30.84 -1.01
CA THR A 292 -3.82 -30.25 -1.91
C THR A 292 -5.18 -30.93 -1.77
N SER A 293 -5.19 -32.25 -1.68
CA SER A 293 -6.41 -33.02 -1.46
C SER A 293 -7.04 -32.70 -0.10
N ARG A 294 -6.23 -32.61 0.96
CA ARG A 294 -6.66 -32.17 2.29
C ARG A 294 -7.28 -30.77 2.24
N ALA A 295 -6.64 -29.81 1.55
CA ALA A 295 -7.16 -28.46 1.38
C ALA A 295 -8.54 -28.45 0.70
N LEU A 296 -8.72 -29.24 -0.37
CA LEU A 296 -10.00 -29.36 -1.06
C LEU A 296 -11.11 -29.93 -0.16
N HIS A 297 -10.84 -31.00 0.58
CA HIS A 297 -11.79 -31.57 1.54
C HIS A 297 -12.19 -30.58 2.64
N VAL A 298 -11.21 -29.81 3.15
CA VAL A 298 -11.46 -28.78 4.16
C VAL A 298 -12.33 -27.65 3.60
N LEU A 299 -12.13 -27.24 2.35
CA LEU A 299 -12.96 -26.20 1.71
C LEU A 299 -14.36 -26.71 1.32
N ALA A 300 -14.48 -28.00 1.00
CA ALA A 300 -15.76 -28.67 0.75
C ALA A 300 -16.62 -28.81 2.03
N GLY A 301 -16.00 -28.68 3.20
CA GLY A 301 -16.67 -28.87 4.50
C GLY A 301 -16.67 -30.32 4.99
N ASP A 302 -15.95 -31.22 4.32
CA ASP A 302 -15.80 -32.63 4.73
C ASP A 302 -14.95 -32.77 6.00
N THR A 303 -14.01 -31.83 6.19
CA THR A 303 -13.08 -31.77 7.32
C THR A 303 -13.07 -30.36 7.90
N THR A 304 -12.83 -30.23 9.21
CA THR A 304 -12.74 -28.93 9.88
C THR A 304 -11.49 -28.16 9.44
N LEU A 305 -11.67 -26.89 9.09
CA LEU A 305 -10.57 -25.92 8.97
C LEU A 305 -9.78 -25.83 10.28
N PRO A 306 -8.46 -25.55 10.23
CA PRO A 306 -7.72 -25.14 11.43
C PRO A 306 -8.46 -24.01 12.15
N GLY A 307 -8.65 -24.09 13.46
CA GLY A 307 -9.55 -23.18 14.20
C GLY A 307 -9.18 -21.70 14.14
N PHE A 308 -7.95 -21.37 13.76
CA PHE A 308 -7.49 -20.00 13.55
C PHE A 308 -7.82 -19.47 12.15
N LEU A 309 -8.28 -20.29 11.20
CA LEU A 309 -8.45 -19.93 9.79
C LEU A 309 -9.92 -19.79 9.41
N PHE A 310 -10.24 -18.74 8.66
CA PHE A 310 -11.57 -18.48 8.11
C PHE A 310 -11.49 -18.21 6.61
N VAL A 311 -12.25 -18.95 5.80
CA VAL A 311 -12.29 -18.79 4.33
C VAL A 311 -13.71 -18.45 3.89
N TYR A 312 -13.86 -17.26 3.28
CA TYR A 312 -15.14 -16.75 2.79
C TYR A 312 -15.71 -17.61 1.67
N GLU A 313 -17.02 -17.85 1.69
CA GLU A 313 -17.74 -18.50 0.58
C GLU A 313 -17.52 -17.73 -0.73
N TYR A 314 -17.66 -16.40 -0.70
CA TYR A 314 -17.54 -15.50 -1.86
C TYR A 314 -16.12 -15.47 -2.50
N GLY A 315 -15.09 -16.04 -1.87
CA GLY A 315 -13.75 -16.16 -2.44
C GLY A 315 -13.25 -17.60 -2.57
N ARG A 316 -14.05 -18.57 -2.12
CA ARG A 316 -13.67 -19.98 -2.01
C ARG A 316 -13.51 -20.66 -3.36
N GLU A 317 -14.39 -20.34 -4.31
CA GLU A 317 -14.41 -20.96 -5.64
C GLU A 317 -13.10 -20.74 -6.40
N SER A 318 -12.50 -19.55 -6.32
CA SER A 318 -11.23 -19.28 -7.00
C SER A 318 -10.06 -20.03 -6.36
N ILE A 319 -10.09 -20.20 -5.03
CA ILE A 319 -9.11 -21.02 -4.29
C ILE A 319 -9.27 -22.50 -4.68
N ILE A 320 -10.50 -23.04 -4.67
CA ILE A 320 -10.80 -24.42 -5.09
C ILE A 320 -10.34 -24.65 -6.52
N THR A 321 -10.67 -23.73 -7.43
CA THR A 321 -10.29 -23.81 -8.85
C THR A 321 -8.77 -23.94 -9.01
N ALA A 322 -7.99 -23.10 -8.31
CA ALA A 322 -6.53 -23.15 -8.34
C ALA A 322 -6.00 -24.52 -7.84
N LEU A 323 -6.52 -25.01 -6.70
CA LEU A 323 -6.13 -26.30 -6.13
C LEU A 323 -6.44 -27.48 -7.07
N GLN A 324 -7.61 -27.49 -7.70
CA GLN A 324 -8.01 -28.52 -8.66
C GLN A 324 -7.11 -28.53 -9.91
N GLN A 325 -6.72 -27.37 -10.42
CA GLN A 325 -5.80 -27.27 -11.55
C GLN A 325 -4.42 -27.83 -11.20
N TRP A 326 -3.92 -27.51 -10.00
CA TRP A 326 -2.64 -28.00 -9.49
C TRP A 326 -2.62 -29.50 -9.20
N GLN A 327 -3.77 -30.15 -9.05
CA GLN A 327 -3.83 -31.60 -8.81
C GLN A 327 -3.38 -32.45 -9.99
N LYS A 328 -3.53 -31.96 -11.22
CA LYS A 328 -3.19 -32.78 -12.39
C LYS A 328 -2.86 -31.96 -13.63
N ALA A 329 -3.76 -31.06 -14.04
CA ALA A 329 -3.67 -30.34 -15.31
C ALA A 329 -2.37 -29.53 -15.46
N THR A 330 -1.90 -28.90 -14.38
CA THR A 330 -0.69 -28.08 -14.42
C THR A 330 0.58 -28.88 -14.68
N ALA A 331 0.72 -30.06 -14.07
CA ALA A 331 1.94 -30.85 -14.20
C ALA A 331 2.11 -31.44 -15.61
N ASP A 332 1.00 -31.78 -16.26
CA ASP A 332 0.97 -32.27 -17.63
C ASP A 332 1.25 -31.13 -18.64
N ALA A 333 0.68 -29.94 -18.41
CA ALA A 333 0.92 -28.77 -19.25
C ALA A 333 2.35 -28.23 -19.14
N PHE A 334 2.95 -28.31 -17.94
CA PHE A 334 4.26 -27.73 -17.64
C PHE A 334 5.16 -28.73 -16.91
N PRO A 335 5.69 -29.75 -17.61
CA PRO A 335 6.54 -30.76 -16.98
C PRO A 335 7.83 -30.13 -16.43
N ALA A 336 8.39 -30.76 -15.39
CA ALA A 336 9.55 -30.23 -14.64
C ALA A 336 10.73 -29.84 -15.54
N HIS A 337 11.03 -30.64 -16.56
CA HIS A 337 12.14 -30.38 -17.47
C HIS A 337 11.95 -29.10 -18.31
N ASN A 338 10.71 -28.74 -18.66
CA ASN A 338 10.41 -27.51 -19.39
C ASN A 338 10.63 -26.30 -18.49
N LEU A 339 10.10 -26.35 -17.26
CA LEU A 339 10.23 -25.27 -16.29
C LEU A 339 11.70 -25.04 -15.90
N VAL A 340 12.45 -26.12 -15.66
CA VAL A 340 13.90 -26.05 -15.44
C VAL A 340 14.64 -25.45 -16.64
N SER A 341 14.24 -25.80 -17.87
CA SER A 341 14.85 -25.22 -19.06
C SER A 341 14.56 -23.72 -19.19
N GLN A 342 13.35 -23.27 -18.82
CA GLN A 342 12.98 -21.85 -18.77
C GLN A 342 13.78 -21.08 -17.70
N VAL A 343 13.98 -21.67 -16.52
CA VAL A 343 14.86 -21.10 -15.48
C VAL A 343 16.27 -20.92 -16.03
N LYS A 344 16.85 -21.96 -16.64
CA LYS A 344 18.19 -21.89 -17.23
C LYS A 344 18.32 -20.85 -18.34
N ALA A 345 17.33 -20.78 -19.23
CA ALA A 345 17.28 -19.76 -20.28
C ALA A 345 17.23 -18.35 -19.70
N THR A 346 16.48 -18.15 -18.60
CA THR A 346 16.41 -16.85 -17.91
C THR A 346 17.72 -16.48 -17.23
N ILE A 347 18.37 -17.42 -16.53
CA ILE A 347 19.71 -17.22 -15.95
C ILE A 347 20.72 -16.83 -17.04
N GLN A 348 20.65 -17.46 -18.22
CA GLN A 348 21.52 -17.13 -19.34
C GLN A 348 21.27 -15.70 -19.87
N ARG A 349 19.99 -15.30 -20.00
CA ARG A 349 19.62 -13.91 -20.36
C ARG A 349 20.16 -12.89 -19.37
N TRP A 350 20.12 -13.16 -18.06
CA TRP A 350 20.68 -12.27 -17.04
C TRP A 350 22.19 -12.08 -17.20
N LYS A 351 22.93 -13.16 -17.51
CA LYS A 351 24.37 -13.12 -17.78
C LYS A 351 24.69 -12.24 -18.99
N GLU A 352 23.93 -12.40 -20.08
CA GLU A 352 24.12 -11.67 -21.34
C GLU A 352 23.85 -10.17 -21.20
N LYS A 353 22.82 -9.79 -20.42
CA LYS A 353 22.45 -8.38 -20.17
C LYS A 353 23.40 -7.65 -19.21
N GLY A 354 24.48 -8.27 -18.75
CA GLY A 354 25.41 -7.63 -17.84
C GLY A 354 24.84 -7.37 -16.44
N GLN A 355 23.73 -8.01 -16.06
CA GLN A 355 23.20 -8.03 -14.69
C GLN A 355 24.11 -8.92 -13.80
N LYS A 356 25.43 -8.65 -13.79
CA LYS A 356 26.46 -9.41 -13.06
C LYS A 356 26.26 -9.34 -11.54
N THR A 357 25.63 -8.27 -11.04
CA THR A 357 25.17 -8.12 -9.65
C THR A 357 24.04 -9.09 -9.30
N GLU A 358 23.25 -9.54 -10.27
CA GLU A 358 22.29 -10.64 -10.16
C GLU A 358 22.92 -12.01 -10.46
N VAL A 359 24.22 -12.27 -10.28
CA VAL A 359 24.69 -13.68 -10.25
C VAL A 359 25.84 -13.81 -9.25
N ALA A 360 26.76 -12.84 -9.21
CA ALA A 360 27.95 -12.90 -8.36
C ALA A 360 27.74 -12.37 -6.92
N GLY A 361 26.75 -11.48 -6.70
CA GLY A 361 26.37 -10.98 -5.36
C GLY A 361 25.22 -11.75 -4.69
N MET A 362 24.81 -12.88 -5.28
CA MET A 362 23.55 -13.58 -4.95
C MET A 362 23.67 -14.64 -3.85
N ALA A 363 24.85 -15.18 -3.56
CA ALA A 363 24.99 -16.14 -2.48
C ALA A 363 24.99 -15.38 -1.15
N SER A 364 23.94 -15.56 -0.35
CA SER A 364 24.05 -15.38 1.10
C SER A 364 25.21 -16.21 1.62
N GLY A 365 25.80 -15.83 2.76
CA GLY A 365 26.97 -16.53 3.33
C GLY A 365 26.80 -18.04 3.24
N GLY A 366 27.72 -18.74 2.58
CA GLY A 366 27.69 -20.20 2.45
C GLY A 366 26.92 -20.83 1.28
N CYS A 367 26.00 -20.15 0.59
CA CYS A 367 25.22 -20.77 -0.51
C CYS A 367 25.94 -20.83 -1.87
N HIS A 368 27.26 -20.65 -1.91
CA HIS A 368 28.02 -20.51 -3.17
C HIS A 368 28.00 -21.80 -3.99
N GLU A 369 28.11 -22.97 -3.34
CA GLU A 369 28.10 -24.26 -4.03
C GLU A 369 26.72 -24.57 -4.61
N GLU A 370 25.66 -24.35 -3.81
CA GLU A 370 24.27 -24.52 -4.28
C GLU A 370 23.95 -23.59 -5.45
N LEU A 371 24.42 -22.34 -5.43
CA LEU A 371 24.27 -21.41 -6.54
C LEU A 371 24.91 -21.96 -7.83
N GLN A 372 26.08 -22.60 -7.76
CA GLN A 372 26.68 -23.24 -8.93
C GLN A 372 25.82 -24.39 -9.45
N TYR A 373 25.30 -25.22 -8.55
CA TYR A 373 24.38 -26.31 -8.93
C TYR A 373 23.10 -25.77 -9.57
N TRP A 374 22.50 -24.73 -9.00
CA TRP A 374 21.30 -24.10 -9.52
C TRP A 374 21.52 -23.48 -10.90
N ILE A 375 22.65 -22.79 -11.12
CA ILE A 375 22.99 -22.20 -12.43
C ILE A 375 23.05 -23.26 -13.54
N VAL A 376 23.63 -24.44 -13.26
CA VAL A 376 23.80 -25.48 -14.29
C VAL A 376 22.58 -26.37 -14.46
N SER A 377 21.80 -26.55 -13.39
CA SER A 377 20.69 -27.53 -13.35
C SER A 377 19.30 -26.91 -13.32
N GLY A 378 19.13 -25.67 -12.87
CA GLY A 378 17.84 -25.03 -12.58
C GLY A 378 17.08 -25.62 -11.38
N LEU A 379 17.70 -26.53 -10.63
CA LEU A 379 17.11 -27.23 -9.49
C LEU A 379 17.62 -26.67 -8.16
N PHE A 380 16.73 -26.59 -7.19
CA PHE A 380 17.13 -26.59 -5.78
C PHE A 380 17.29 -28.02 -5.29
N LEU A 381 18.21 -28.21 -4.36
CA LEU A 381 18.50 -29.54 -3.83
C LEU A 381 17.79 -29.70 -2.49
N PRO A 382 17.31 -30.92 -2.16
CA PRO A 382 16.88 -31.21 -0.80
C PRO A 382 18.08 -31.12 0.17
N PRO A 383 17.86 -31.21 1.49
CA PRO A 383 18.95 -31.31 2.47
C PRO A 383 20.01 -32.34 2.04
N ASP A 384 21.28 -32.06 2.35
CA ASP A 384 22.43 -32.75 1.74
C ASP A 384 22.37 -34.29 1.85
N ASP A 385 21.84 -34.80 2.95
CA ASP A 385 21.66 -36.23 3.25
C ASP A 385 20.63 -36.92 2.33
N GLU A 386 19.74 -36.14 1.72
CA GLU A 386 18.69 -36.64 0.82
C GLU A 386 19.08 -36.55 -0.65
N ILE A 387 20.22 -35.92 -1.00
CA ILE A 387 20.65 -35.75 -2.40
C ILE A 387 21.11 -37.11 -2.95
N PRO A 388 20.44 -37.67 -3.97
CA PRO A 388 20.84 -38.96 -4.54
C PRO A 388 22.25 -38.91 -5.14
N ARG A 389 23.05 -39.95 -4.92
CA ARG A 389 24.43 -40.06 -5.46
C ARG A 389 24.48 -39.83 -6.98
N THR A 390 23.48 -40.33 -7.71
CA THR A 390 23.34 -40.14 -9.16
C THR A 390 23.21 -38.66 -9.52
N LEU A 391 22.35 -37.91 -8.84
CA LEU A 391 22.19 -36.47 -9.05
C LEU A 391 23.48 -35.72 -8.73
N ARG A 392 24.11 -36.02 -7.59
CA ARG A 392 25.39 -35.40 -7.19
C ARG A 392 26.49 -35.61 -8.24
N LYS A 393 26.55 -36.80 -8.85
CA LYS A 393 27.48 -37.11 -9.95
C LYS A 393 27.17 -36.28 -11.19
N LEU A 394 25.90 -36.20 -11.61
CA LEU A 394 25.46 -35.41 -12.77
C LEU A 394 25.79 -33.93 -12.61
N LEU A 395 25.53 -33.36 -11.43
CA LEU A 395 25.82 -31.96 -11.12
C LEU A 395 27.33 -31.65 -11.19
N LYS A 396 28.18 -32.51 -10.62
CA LYS A 396 29.64 -32.37 -10.70
C LYS A 396 30.16 -32.44 -12.14
N MET A 397 29.57 -33.28 -12.98
CA MET A 397 29.90 -33.34 -14.42
C MET A 397 29.53 -32.03 -15.13
N LEU A 398 28.34 -31.50 -14.86
CA LEU A 398 27.86 -30.24 -15.44
C LEU A 398 28.73 -29.04 -15.08
N ILE A 399 29.15 -28.92 -13.82
CA ILE A 399 30.06 -27.85 -13.38
C ILE A 399 31.40 -27.92 -14.14
N ARG A 400 31.86 -29.12 -14.50
CA ARG A 400 33.08 -29.33 -15.30
C ARG A 400 32.88 -29.09 -16.80
N GLY A 401 31.73 -28.57 -17.23
CA GLY A 401 31.41 -28.32 -18.64
C GLY A 401 31.15 -29.58 -19.45
N GLN A 402 30.93 -30.73 -18.81
CA GLN A 402 30.66 -31.99 -19.50
C GLN A 402 29.18 -32.06 -19.91
N SER A 403 28.90 -32.71 -21.06
CA SER A 403 27.54 -32.95 -21.51
C SER A 403 26.78 -33.81 -20.49
N ALA A 404 25.62 -33.31 -20.06
CA ALA A 404 24.69 -34.06 -19.24
C ALA A 404 23.42 -34.36 -20.03
N MET A 405 23.57 -35.06 -21.16
CA MET A 405 22.46 -35.62 -21.94
C MET A 405 21.44 -36.37 -21.04
N ASN A 406 21.92 -36.86 -19.88
CA ASN A 406 21.15 -37.58 -18.88
C ASN A 406 20.44 -36.70 -17.83
N LEU A 407 20.74 -35.41 -17.68
CA LEU A 407 20.07 -34.58 -16.66
C LEU A 407 18.58 -34.38 -16.99
N LYS A 408 18.25 -34.08 -18.25
CA LYS A 408 16.85 -33.96 -18.70
C LYS A 408 16.07 -35.23 -18.38
N HIS A 409 16.62 -36.39 -18.78
CA HIS A 409 16.02 -37.69 -18.52
C HIS A 409 15.87 -37.98 -17.03
N TYR A 410 16.88 -37.63 -16.23
CA TYR A 410 16.81 -37.76 -14.77
C TYR A 410 15.69 -36.90 -14.16
N ILE A 411 15.55 -35.65 -14.61
CA ILE A 411 14.49 -34.75 -14.17
C ILE A 411 13.12 -35.31 -14.55
N GLU A 412 12.94 -35.78 -15.78
CA GLU A 412 11.68 -36.39 -16.24
C GLU A 412 11.24 -37.58 -15.39
N GLN A 413 12.19 -38.36 -14.89
CA GLN A 413 11.92 -39.55 -14.08
C GLN A 413 11.72 -39.26 -12.59
N ASN A 414 12.44 -38.28 -12.04
CA ASN A 414 12.58 -38.13 -10.58
C ASN A 414 12.03 -36.81 -10.02
N TRP A 415 11.69 -35.85 -10.89
CA TRP A 415 11.25 -34.52 -10.50
C TRP A 415 9.90 -34.17 -11.10
N LYS A 416 9.16 -33.34 -10.36
CA LYS A 416 7.85 -32.83 -10.74
C LYS A 416 7.85 -31.30 -10.62
N PRO A 417 7.07 -30.60 -11.44
CA PRO A 417 7.04 -29.14 -11.39
C PRO A 417 6.40 -28.67 -10.09
N ASN A 418 6.85 -27.52 -9.58
CA ASN A 418 6.12 -26.82 -8.55
C ASN A 418 4.89 -26.14 -9.17
N VAL A 419 3.80 -26.91 -9.22
CA VAL A 419 2.52 -26.50 -9.83
C VAL A 419 1.95 -25.22 -9.22
N THR A 420 2.25 -24.94 -7.95
CA THR A 420 1.72 -23.78 -7.23
C THR A 420 2.28 -22.44 -7.72
N LEU A 421 3.26 -22.45 -8.61
CA LEU A 421 3.82 -21.25 -9.24
C LEU A 421 3.00 -20.78 -10.45
N ALA A 422 2.04 -21.58 -10.95
CA ALA A 422 1.25 -21.27 -12.13
C ALA A 422 -0.17 -20.83 -11.79
N ASP A 423 -0.64 -19.77 -12.46
CA ASP A 423 -2.06 -19.47 -12.59
C ASP A 423 -2.57 -20.04 -13.93
N MET A 424 -3.26 -21.18 -13.86
CA MET A 424 -3.82 -21.83 -15.05
C MET A 424 -5.16 -21.24 -15.45
N THR A 425 -5.80 -20.42 -14.62
CA THR A 425 -7.14 -19.85 -14.89
C THR A 425 -7.10 -18.80 -15.99
N ASN A 426 -5.98 -18.07 -16.10
CA ASN A 426 -5.83 -16.93 -17.00
C ASN A 426 -4.78 -17.13 -18.11
N LEU A 427 -4.42 -18.38 -18.42
CA LEU A 427 -3.35 -18.71 -19.39
C LEU A 427 -3.45 -17.98 -20.73
N ASN A 428 -4.67 -17.84 -21.27
CA ASN A 428 -4.90 -17.21 -22.58
C ASN A 428 -4.83 -15.68 -22.52
N GLU A 429 -5.00 -15.09 -21.34
CA GLU A 429 -5.03 -13.64 -21.13
C GLU A 429 -3.69 -13.09 -20.63
N ILE A 430 -2.90 -13.93 -19.96
CA ILE A 430 -1.54 -13.59 -19.51
C ILE A 430 -0.61 -13.60 -20.73
N LYS A 431 -0.30 -12.41 -21.27
CA LYS A 431 0.73 -12.22 -22.32
C LYS A 431 2.18 -12.38 -21.80
N GLN A 432 2.36 -12.70 -20.53
CA GLN A 432 3.67 -12.80 -19.85
C GLN A 432 4.07 -14.26 -19.58
N ASP A 433 5.34 -14.48 -19.18
CA ASP A 433 5.85 -15.78 -18.73
C ASP A 433 4.95 -16.31 -17.58
N VAL A 434 4.24 -17.41 -17.81
CA VAL A 434 3.38 -18.11 -16.82
C VAL A 434 4.14 -18.42 -15.51
N PHE A 435 5.46 -18.55 -15.62
CA PHE A 435 6.38 -18.68 -14.51
C PHE A 435 7.40 -17.54 -14.55
N ALA A 436 7.11 -16.45 -13.84
CA ALA A 436 8.10 -15.41 -13.63
C ALA A 436 9.31 -15.99 -12.87
N VAL A 437 10.46 -16.02 -13.53
CA VAL A 437 11.70 -16.51 -12.91
C VAL A 437 12.31 -15.38 -12.09
N HIS A 438 12.28 -15.52 -10.78
CA HIS A 438 12.91 -14.63 -9.81
C HIS A 438 14.23 -15.22 -9.29
N ASN A 439 15.07 -14.39 -8.66
CA ASN A 439 16.22 -14.85 -7.91
C ASN A 439 15.77 -15.45 -6.55
N PRO A 440 15.77 -16.77 -6.39
CA PRO A 440 15.35 -17.41 -5.14
C PRO A 440 16.33 -17.18 -3.97
N PHE A 441 17.61 -16.89 -4.22
CA PHE A 441 18.58 -16.68 -3.14
C PHE A 441 18.35 -15.37 -2.36
N ARG A 442 17.52 -14.46 -2.88
CA ARG A 442 17.01 -13.32 -2.11
C ARG A 442 16.17 -13.78 -0.90
N LEU A 443 15.62 -14.98 -0.93
CA LEU A 443 14.88 -15.54 0.21
C LEU A 443 15.79 -15.81 1.40
N ALA A 444 17.12 -15.91 1.25
CA ALA A 444 18.03 -16.13 2.37
C ALA A 444 18.09 -14.93 3.34
N SER A 445 17.86 -13.70 2.86
CA SER A 445 17.76 -12.53 3.73
C SER A 445 16.39 -12.39 4.37
N MET A 446 15.36 -13.05 3.82
CA MET A 446 13.97 -12.92 4.28
C MET A 446 13.81 -13.20 5.78
N PRO A 447 14.36 -14.29 6.37
CA PRO A 447 14.16 -14.60 7.79
C PRO A 447 14.75 -13.57 8.76
N TYR A 448 15.80 -12.86 8.31
CA TYR A 448 16.67 -11.99 9.11
C TYR A 448 16.49 -10.50 8.80
N ALA A 449 15.69 -10.19 7.78
CA ALA A 449 15.32 -8.83 7.46
C ALA A 449 14.63 -8.19 8.68
N CYS A 450 15.17 -7.04 9.09
CA CYS A 450 14.68 -6.17 10.15
C CYS A 450 14.66 -6.73 11.58
N THR A 451 14.75 -8.05 11.80
CA THR A 451 14.61 -8.65 13.14
C THR A 451 15.47 -9.89 13.34
N LYS A 452 16.30 -9.90 14.39
CA LYS A 452 17.10 -11.07 14.81
C LYS A 452 16.24 -12.03 15.63
N ILE A 453 15.21 -12.60 15.00
CA ILE A 453 14.37 -13.63 15.61
C ILE A 453 15.09 -14.97 15.49
N GLY A 454 15.67 -15.43 16.59
CA GLY A 454 16.57 -16.57 16.63
C GLY A 454 18.02 -16.16 16.34
N LYS A 455 18.93 -17.14 16.35
CA LYS A 455 20.29 -16.94 15.86
C LYS A 455 20.31 -17.15 14.36
N ASP A 456 21.13 -16.37 13.66
CA ASP A 456 21.53 -16.68 12.28
C ASP A 456 22.08 -18.11 12.26
N PRO A 457 21.93 -18.85 11.14
CA PRO A 457 22.51 -20.18 11.06
C PRO A 457 24.02 -20.02 11.24
N GLU A 458 24.65 -20.83 12.10
CA GLU A 458 26.06 -20.62 12.42
C GLU A 458 26.96 -20.91 11.21
N THR A 459 26.60 -21.91 10.39
CA THR A 459 27.36 -22.34 9.21
C THR A 459 26.45 -22.80 8.06
N PRO A 460 25.61 -21.91 7.50
CA PRO A 460 24.70 -22.27 6.42
C PRO A 460 25.50 -22.71 5.19
N GLN A 461 25.04 -23.77 4.50
CA GLN A 461 25.65 -24.31 3.28
C GLN A 461 24.73 -24.12 2.06
N ASN A 462 23.43 -24.00 2.29
CA ASN A 462 22.41 -23.93 1.24
C ASN A 462 21.22 -23.06 1.71
N LEU A 463 20.32 -22.75 0.79
CA LEU A 463 19.14 -21.92 1.06
C LEU A 463 18.19 -22.59 2.06
N TYR A 464 18.17 -23.92 2.11
CA TYR A 464 17.38 -24.67 3.08
C TYR A 464 17.81 -24.35 4.52
N ASP A 465 19.11 -24.19 4.80
CA ASP A 465 19.62 -23.82 6.14
C ASP A 465 19.15 -22.43 6.60
N TYR A 466 18.80 -21.55 5.67
CA TYR A 466 18.19 -20.24 5.97
C TYR A 466 16.67 -20.37 6.22
N LEU A 467 15.97 -21.13 5.38
CA LEU A 467 14.51 -21.19 5.37
C LEU A 467 13.92 -22.19 6.36
N ALA A 468 14.60 -23.30 6.64
CA ALA A 468 14.10 -24.32 7.55
C ALA A 468 13.90 -23.76 8.97
N PRO A 469 14.85 -23.01 9.57
CA PRO A 469 14.62 -22.39 10.88
C PRO A 469 13.47 -21.38 10.89
N PHE A 470 13.30 -20.64 9.80
CA PHE A 470 12.19 -19.74 9.62
C PHE A 470 10.84 -20.47 9.70
N PHE A 471 10.68 -21.55 8.93
CA PHE A 471 9.43 -22.31 8.90
C PHE A 471 9.18 -23.08 10.20
N ILE A 472 10.21 -23.67 10.81
CA ILE A 472 10.08 -24.33 12.12
C ILE A 472 9.60 -23.33 13.18
N HIS A 473 10.21 -22.15 13.25
CA HIS A 473 9.79 -21.12 14.20
C HIS A 473 8.38 -20.59 13.88
N THR A 474 8.01 -20.47 12.60
CA THR A 474 6.65 -20.07 12.19
C THR A 474 5.61 -21.11 12.61
N ALA A 475 5.92 -22.40 12.42
CA ALA A 475 5.08 -23.51 12.84
C ALA A 475 4.88 -23.52 14.37
N GLN A 476 5.96 -23.32 15.13
CA GLN A 476 5.91 -23.19 16.59
C GLN A 476 5.09 -21.98 17.02
N ALA A 477 5.22 -20.85 16.33
CA ALA A 477 4.44 -19.65 16.60
C ALA A 477 2.94 -19.85 16.35
N LEU A 478 2.56 -20.51 15.24
CA LEU A 478 1.16 -20.85 14.96
C LEU A 478 0.55 -21.71 16.07
N ARG A 479 1.30 -22.72 16.55
CA ARG A 479 0.87 -23.54 17.68
C ARG A 479 0.80 -22.76 18.99
N GLY A 480 1.81 -21.97 19.29
CA GLY A 480 1.92 -21.21 20.53
C GLY A 480 0.87 -20.11 20.67
N LEU A 481 0.38 -19.59 19.54
CA LEU A 481 -0.68 -18.60 19.45
C LEU A 481 -2.07 -19.23 19.20
N ALA A 482 -2.18 -20.55 19.18
CA ALA A 482 -3.46 -21.23 18.97
C ALA A 482 -4.51 -20.76 19.99
N GLY A 483 -5.72 -20.47 19.51
CA GLY A 483 -6.82 -19.90 20.30
C GLY A 483 -6.78 -18.38 20.48
N ARG A 484 -5.66 -17.71 20.16
CA ARG A 484 -5.55 -16.23 20.16
C ARG A 484 -5.24 -15.64 18.78
N LEU A 485 -4.83 -16.47 17.83
CA LEU A 485 -4.62 -16.09 16.44
C LEU A 485 -5.88 -16.37 15.61
N HIS A 486 -6.24 -15.41 14.76
CA HIS A 486 -7.27 -15.54 13.75
C HIS A 486 -6.78 -14.99 12.41
N VAL A 487 -7.03 -15.70 11.32
CA VAL A 487 -6.66 -15.35 9.95
C VAL A 487 -7.88 -15.57 9.06
N GLU A 488 -8.43 -14.49 8.52
CA GLU A 488 -9.50 -14.54 7.51
C GLU A 488 -8.91 -14.29 6.11
N MET A 489 -9.28 -15.11 5.12
CA MET A 489 -8.74 -15.06 3.75
C MET A 489 -9.75 -14.46 2.77
N MET A 490 -9.48 -13.24 2.29
CA MET A 490 -10.40 -12.48 1.44
C MET A 490 -9.86 -12.34 0.01
N THR A 491 -10.41 -13.09 -0.93
CA THR A 491 -10.10 -12.94 -2.36
C THR A 491 -10.79 -11.71 -2.95
N GLY A 492 -10.08 -10.94 -3.79
CA GLY A 492 -10.64 -9.88 -4.62
C GLY A 492 -9.84 -8.58 -4.55
N ASP A 493 -10.20 -7.63 -5.42
CA ASP A 493 -9.58 -6.31 -5.48
C ASP A 493 -9.66 -5.62 -4.12
N VAL A 494 -8.53 -5.11 -3.63
CA VAL A 494 -8.43 -4.49 -2.31
C VAL A 494 -9.38 -3.31 -2.14
N THR A 495 -9.68 -2.55 -3.20
CA THR A 495 -10.61 -1.42 -3.17
C THR A 495 -12.02 -1.89 -2.84
N VAL A 496 -12.42 -3.00 -3.47
CA VAL A 496 -13.73 -3.64 -3.23
C VAL A 496 -13.75 -4.26 -1.85
N ALA A 497 -12.69 -4.97 -1.45
CA ALA A 497 -12.55 -5.57 -0.13
C ALA A 497 -12.70 -4.54 1.01
N LEU A 498 -11.87 -3.48 0.99
CA LEU A 498 -11.92 -2.39 1.98
C LEU A 498 -13.26 -1.66 1.94
N GLY A 499 -13.82 -1.41 0.74
CA GLY A 499 -15.13 -0.79 0.57
C GLY A 499 -16.26 -1.61 1.20
N ARG A 500 -16.28 -2.93 1.00
CA ARG A 500 -17.26 -3.84 1.61
C ARG A 500 -17.08 -3.94 3.12
N ILE A 501 -15.84 -3.99 3.62
CA ILE A 501 -15.58 -3.94 5.08
C ILE A 501 -16.13 -2.65 5.68
N THR A 502 -15.88 -1.50 5.03
CA THR A 502 -16.38 -0.19 5.47
C THR A 502 -17.89 -0.15 5.53
N LYS A 503 -18.56 -0.72 4.52
CA LYS A 503 -20.03 -0.78 4.43
C LYS A 503 -20.66 -1.93 5.22
N GLN A 504 -19.85 -2.80 5.84
CA GLN A 504 -20.28 -4.05 6.47
C GLN A 504 -21.09 -4.95 5.52
N ASP A 505 -20.71 -4.96 4.24
CA ASP A 505 -21.38 -5.64 3.13
C ASP A 505 -20.56 -6.85 2.62
N VAL A 506 -19.83 -7.50 3.53
CA VAL A 506 -19.13 -8.75 3.21
C VAL A 506 -20.07 -9.90 3.59
N LYS A 507 -20.53 -10.65 2.58
CA LYS A 507 -21.38 -11.84 2.77
C LYS A 507 -20.73 -12.80 3.77
N ASP A 508 -21.51 -13.27 4.74
CA ASP A 508 -21.14 -14.28 5.75
C ASP A 508 -19.96 -13.90 6.66
N ARG A 509 -19.55 -12.62 6.69
CA ARG A 509 -18.53 -12.13 7.60
C ARG A 509 -19.07 -12.05 9.03
N PRO A 510 -18.47 -12.73 10.02
CA PRO A 510 -18.91 -12.63 11.40
C PRO A 510 -18.86 -11.19 11.90
N LYS A 511 -19.95 -10.73 12.56
CA LYS A 511 -20.10 -9.34 13.00
C LYS A 511 -19.01 -8.86 13.97
N HIS A 512 -18.38 -9.78 14.69
CA HIS A 512 -17.32 -9.48 15.65
C HIS A 512 -15.94 -9.31 14.99
N PHE A 513 -15.81 -9.57 13.68
CA PHE A 513 -14.54 -9.39 12.97
C PHE A 513 -14.18 -7.90 12.81
N PRO A 514 -12.89 -7.57 12.69
CA PRO A 514 -12.41 -6.19 12.65
C PRO A 514 -13.02 -5.37 11.52
N GLN A 515 -13.46 -4.16 11.83
CA GLN A 515 -13.78 -3.12 10.84
C GLN A 515 -12.69 -2.05 10.75
N ARG A 516 -11.79 -2.00 11.74
CA ARG A 516 -10.66 -1.08 11.78
C ARG A 516 -9.40 -1.82 12.22
N TYR A 517 -8.28 -1.38 11.67
CA TYR A 517 -6.98 -2.05 11.72
C TYR A 517 -5.95 -1.18 12.43
N GLY A 518 -5.12 -1.82 13.26
CA GLY A 518 -3.95 -1.15 13.84
C GLY A 518 -2.79 -1.09 12.84
N ARG A 519 -2.72 -2.03 11.90
CA ARG A 519 -1.66 -2.12 10.90
C ARG A 519 -2.28 -2.46 9.56
N ILE A 520 -2.03 -1.64 8.56
CA ILE A 520 -2.38 -1.97 7.16
C ILE A 520 -1.09 -1.98 6.36
N HIS A 521 -0.86 -3.04 5.59
CA HIS A 521 0.28 -3.17 4.68
C HIS A 521 -0.25 -3.47 3.29
N LEU A 522 0.27 -2.80 2.26
CA LEU A 522 -0.17 -2.93 0.88
C LEU A 522 1.03 -3.17 -0.04
N SER A 523 1.17 -4.39 -0.57
CA SER A 523 2.29 -4.73 -1.46
C SER A 523 2.00 -4.33 -2.91
N ASN A 524 2.71 -3.32 -3.44
CA ASN A 524 2.62 -2.81 -4.81
C ASN A 524 1.21 -2.39 -5.27
N ILE A 525 0.23 -2.41 -4.36
CA ILE A 525 -1.17 -2.09 -4.62
C ILE A 525 -1.32 -0.65 -5.12
N PRO A 526 -0.77 0.38 -4.43
CA PRO A 526 -0.99 1.76 -4.84
C PRO A 526 -0.63 2.06 -6.29
N ASP A 527 0.32 1.33 -6.88
CA ASP A 527 0.79 1.46 -8.25
C ASP A 527 -0.32 1.27 -9.28
N TYR A 528 -1.33 0.45 -8.98
CA TYR A 528 -2.41 0.10 -9.92
C TYR A 528 -3.82 0.39 -9.40
N VAL A 529 -3.95 1.05 -8.24
CA VAL A 529 -5.26 1.44 -7.67
C VAL A 529 -5.47 2.95 -7.57
N GLY A 530 -4.58 3.77 -8.13
CA GLY A 530 -4.71 5.24 -8.14
C GLY A 530 -3.80 5.96 -7.15
N GLY A 531 -2.69 5.33 -6.75
CA GLY A 531 -1.62 5.98 -5.98
C GLY A 531 -2.05 6.40 -4.58
N SER A 532 -1.52 7.54 -4.12
CA SER A 532 -1.79 8.06 -2.76
C SER A 532 -3.26 8.39 -2.52
N LEU A 533 -4.01 8.76 -3.57
CA LEU A 533 -5.43 9.09 -3.46
C LEU A 533 -6.26 7.90 -2.94
N PHE A 534 -5.97 6.70 -3.44
CA PHE A 534 -6.56 5.46 -2.92
C PHE A 534 -6.33 5.30 -1.43
N THR A 535 -5.10 5.56 -0.95
CA THR A 535 -4.76 5.46 0.47
C THR A 535 -5.61 6.40 1.32
N TYR A 536 -5.76 7.66 0.91
CA TYR A 536 -6.56 8.65 1.64
C TYR A 536 -8.06 8.33 1.68
N ILE A 537 -8.59 7.74 0.61
CA ILE A 537 -10.01 7.44 0.44
C ILE A 537 -10.40 6.13 1.13
N HIS A 538 -9.65 5.05 0.89
CA HIS A 538 -10.05 3.69 1.25
C HIS A 538 -9.27 3.11 2.44
N VAL A 539 -8.02 3.55 2.67
CA VAL A 539 -7.12 2.90 3.64
C VAL A 539 -7.13 3.63 4.98
N LEU A 540 -6.84 4.93 5.00
CA LEU A 540 -6.78 5.71 6.24
C LEU A 540 -8.06 5.67 7.09
N PRO A 541 -9.29 5.67 6.54
CA PRO A 541 -10.51 5.59 7.36
C PRO A 541 -10.60 4.30 8.19
N LEU A 542 -9.97 3.24 7.71
CA LEU A 542 -9.98 1.93 8.34
C LEU A 542 -8.86 1.80 9.38
N LEU A 543 -8.00 2.79 9.58
CA LEU A 543 -7.05 2.78 10.70
C LEU A 543 -7.77 3.00 12.02
N LYS A 544 -7.35 2.30 13.08
CA LYS A 544 -7.78 2.59 14.46
C LYS A 544 -7.32 4.00 14.87
N ASP A 545 -8.07 4.64 15.77
CA ASP A 545 -7.70 5.94 16.34
C ASP A 545 -6.68 5.73 17.48
N LYS A 546 -5.43 5.44 17.10
CA LYS A 546 -4.32 5.20 18.03
C LYS A 546 -3.03 5.77 17.46
N PRO A 547 -2.13 6.31 18.30
CA PRO A 547 -0.81 6.77 17.86
C PRO A 547 0.03 5.67 17.21
N SER A 548 -0.22 4.41 17.57
CA SER A 548 0.45 3.30 16.94
C SER A 548 -0.09 2.99 15.56
N ALA A 549 -1.32 3.36 15.19
CA ALA A 549 -1.96 2.89 13.96
C ALA A 549 -1.42 3.58 12.70
N PHE A 550 -1.01 2.80 11.71
CA PHE A 550 -0.52 3.32 10.43
C PHE A 550 -0.78 2.35 9.26
N ALA A 551 -0.71 2.90 8.06
CA ALA A 551 -0.69 2.16 6.81
C ALA A 551 0.67 2.31 6.13
N LEU A 552 1.23 1.21 5.64
CA LEU A 552 2.43 1.17 4.82
C LEU A 552 2.10 0.58 3.45
N ALA A 553 2.81 1.04 2.43
CA ALA A 553 2.76 0.43 1.13
C ALA A 553 4.14 0.39 0.51
N ASN A 554 4.46 -0.72 -0.16
CA ASN A 554 5.54 -0.74 -1.12
C ASN A 554 4.99 -0.25 -2.46
N ASN A 555 5.66 0.71 -3.10
CA ASN A 555 5.20 1.30 -4.35
C ASN A 555 6.41 1.60 -5.25
N CYS A 556 6.45 0.95 -6.42
CA CYS A 556 7.52 1.09 -7.40
C CYS A 556 7.49 2.47 -8.09
N ARG A 557 6.32 3.13 -8.09
CA ARG A 557 6.04 4.49 -8.60
C ARG A 557 6.49 4.77 -10.03
N ASN A 558 6.92 3.76 -10.78
CA ASN A 558 7.66 3.95 -12.03
C ASN A 558 8.72 5.06 -11.86
N GLU A 559 9.72 4.81 -11.02
CA GLU A 559 10.75 5.80 -10.63
C GLU A 559 11.40 6.54 -11.82
N ALA A 560 11.48 5.91 -12.99
CA ALA A 560 11.97 6.53 -14.23
C ALA A 560 11.08 7.69 -14.71
N ALA A 561 9.77 7.60 -14.50
CA ALA A 561 8.79 8.63 -14.84
C ALA A 561 8.52 9.61 -13.67
N PHE A 562 8.64 9.15 -12.43
CA PHE A 562 8.30 9.93 -11.24
C PHE A 562 9.42 9.85 -10.17
N PRO A 563 10.35 10.82 -10.13
CA PRO A 563 11.53 10.76 -9.27
C PRO A 563 11.26 11.00 -7.78
N SER A 564 10.06 11.48 -7.41
CA SER A 564 9.68 11.71 -6.00
C SER A 564 8.20 11.42 -5.74
N VAL A 565 7.82 11.26 -4.47
CA VAL A 565 6.41 11.10 -4.05
C VAL A 565 5.60 12.32 -4.47
N GLU A 566 6.16 13.52 -4.32
CA GLU A 566 5.53 14.79 -4.67
C GLU A 566 5.29 14.89 -6.17
N VAL A 567 6.25 14.47 -6.99
CA VAL A 567 6.11 14.46 -8.46
C VAL A 567 5.09 13.42 -8.90
N PHE A 568 5.10 12.22 -8.30
CA PHE A 568 4.07 11.21 -8.52
C PHE A 568 2.69 11.74 -8.16
N ASN A 569 2.50 12.32 -6.97
CA ASN A 569 1.20 12.81 -6.53
C ASN A 569 0.69 13.97 -7.41
N SER A 570 1.55 14.95 -7.72
CA SER A 570 1.16 16.12 -8.52
C SER A 570 0.90 15.79 -9.99
N LYS A 571 1.67 14.87 -10.61
CA LYS A 571 1.54 14.56 -12.04
C LYS A 571 0.62 13.36 -12.32
N TYR A 572 0.66 12.33 -11.49
CA TYR A 572 -0.13 11.11 -11.69
C TYR A 572 -1.50 11.22 -11.03
N THR A 573 -1.55 11.62 -9.75
CA THR A 573 -2.83 11.73 -9.02
C THR A 573 -3.49 13.10 -9.11
N THR A 574 -2.83 14.07 -9.77
CA THR A 574 -3.22 15.49 -9.85
C THR A 574 -3.49 16.16 -8.49
N VAL A 575 -2.97 15.58 -7.41
CA VAL A 575 -3.00 16.14 -6.05
C VAL A 575 -1.77 17.02 -5.90
N HIS A 576 -1.96 18.34 -6.07
CA HIS A 576 -0.91 19.31 -5.81
C HIS A 576 -0.64 19.40 -4.30
N ALA A 577 0.63 19.38 -3.90
CA ALA A 577 1.01 19.83 -2.57
C ALA A 577 0.53 21.28 -2.46
N GLY A 578 -0.42 21.55 -1.56
CA GLY A 578 -0.88 22.91 -1.33
C GLY A 578 0.34 23.77 -1.02
N THR A 579 0.45 24.92 -1.66
CA THR A 579 1.41 25.98 -1.33
C THR A 579 1.04 26.57 0.04
N GLY A 580 1.24 25.79 1.09
CA GLY A 580 1.17 26.23 2.47
C GLY A 580 2.56 26.72 2.87
N THR A 581 2.77 28.03 2.73
CA THR A 581 3.75 28.83 3.48
C THR A 581 5.10 28.16 3.75
N SER A 582 6.03 28.30 2.80
CA SER A 582 7.47 28.12 2.98
C SER A 582 8.14 29.32 3.68
N ASP A 583 7.47 29.94 4.64
CA ASP A 583 8.03 31.01 5.48
C ASP A 583 7.96 30.56 6.95
N ILE A 584 8.68 29.49 7.28
CA ILE A 584 9.25 29.37 8.62
C ILE A 584 10.72 29.73 8.43
N ALA A 585 11.03 30.94 8.87
CA ALA A 585 12.32 31.57 8.80
C ALA A 585 13.44 30.63 9.25
N THR A 586 14.50 30.63 8.46
CA THR A 586 15.84 30.20 8.82
C THR A 586 16.28 30.86 10.13
N GLY A 587 16.73 30.03 11.06
CA GLY A 587 17.56 30.37 12.22
C GLY A 587 18.36 29.14 12.61
#